data_AF-A0A0F5P9R1-F1
#
_entry.id   AF-A0A0F5P9R1-F1
#
_cell.length_a   1.000
_cell.length_b   1.000
_cell.length_c   1.000
_cell.angle_alpha   90.00
_cell.angle_beta   90.00
_cell.angle_gamma   90.00
#
_symmetry.space_group_name_H-M   'P 1'
#
loop_
_entity.id
_entity.type
_entity.pdbx_description
1 polymer ?
#
loop_
_entity_poly.entity_id
_entity_poly.type
_entity_poly.pdbx_seq_one_letter_code
_entity_poly.pdbx_strand_id
1 'polypeptide(L)'
;MKVAAIDGFTRVLGAPRGWTPETSGECGALPIRDGLNGDVYCMTSAWEPTPEDIAAIVGGAKIYLRVLGTVHPPVSVFVEGLD
;
A
#
# COMPACT_ATOMS: atom_id res chain seq x y z
N MET A 1 -2.07 -7.65 5.17
CA MET A 1 -2.38 -7.74 3.73
C MET A 1 -1.11 -7.89 2.90
N LYS A 2 -1.22 -8.39 1.66
CA LYS A 2 -0.10 -8.51 0.71
C LYS A 2 -0.31 -7.55 -0.45
N VAL A 3 0.77 -6.96 -0.97
CA VAL A 3 0.71 -6.17 -2.21
C VAL A 3 0.29 -7.10 -3.35
N ALA A 4 -0.70 -6.68 -4.12
CA ALA A 4 -1.22 -7.43 -5.26
C ALA A 4 -0.79 -6.78 -6.58
N ALA A 5 -0.50 -7.60 -7.57
CA ALA A 5 -0.36 -7.13 -8.94
C ALA A 5 -1.72 -6.67 -9.46
N ILE A 6 -1.74 -5.57 -10.22
CA ILE A 6 -2.95 -5.07 -10.86
C ILE A 6 -2.80 -5.14 -12.37
N ASP A 7 -3.90 -5.46 -13.06
CA ASP A 7 -3.92 -5.46 -14.51
C ASP A 7 -3.67 -4.05 -15.07
N GLY A 8 -2.86 -3.99 -16.12
CA GLY A 8 -2.44 -2.74 -16.74
C GLY A 8 -1.60 -1.82 -15.84
N PHE A 9 -0.82 -2.36 -14.88
CA PHE A 9 0.13 -1.54 -14.13
C PHE A 9 1.10 -0.82 -15.08
N THR A 10 1.41 0.44 -14.80
CA THR A 10 2.25 1.30 -15.65
C THR A 10 3.70 1.32 -15.18
N ARG A 11 3.94 1.15 -13.87
CA ARG A 11 5.28 1.12 -13.28
C ARG A 11 5.27 0.48 -11.90
N VAL A 12 6.47 0.19 -11.40
CA VAL A 12 6.69 -0.38 -10.07
C VAL A 12 7.45 0.62 -9.23
N LEU A 13 6.90 0.99 -8.07
CA LEU A 13 7.58 1.81 -7.08
C LEU A 13 8.43 0.91 -6.18
N GLY A 14 9.68 1.31 -5.96
CA GLY A 14 10.56 0.68 -4.99
C GLY A 14 10.75 1.57 -3.75
N ALA A 15 11.69 1.15 -2.91
CA ALA A 15 12.08 1.90 -1.74
C ALA A 15 12.54 3.33 -2.11
N PRO A 16 12.15 4.35 -1.35
CA PRO A 16 12.59 5.72 -1.59
C PRO A 16 14.09 5.87 -1.29
N ARG A 17 14.70 6.96 -1.78
CA ARG A 17 16.11 7.26 -1.49
C ARG A 17 16.34 7.36 0.03
N GLY A 18 17.35 6.65 0.53
CA GLY A 18 17.71 6.66 1.94
C GLY A 18 16.92 5.71 2.83
N TRP A 19 16.02 4.91 2.26
CA TRP A 19 15.36 3.83 2.99
C TRP A 19 16.36 2.73 3.35
N THR A 20 16.39 2.33 4.63
CA THR A 20 17.20 1.21 5.09
C THR A 20 16.33 0.19 5.82
N PRO A 21 16.43 -1.11 5.51
CA PRO A 21 15.65 -2.15 6.19
C PRO A 21 15.78 -2.12 7.71
N GLU A 22 16.97 -1.77 8.21
CA GLU A 22 17.30 -1.77 9.65
C GLU A 22 16.54 -0.71 10.44
N THR A 23 16.23 0.43 9.82
CA THR A 23 15.61 1.59 10.51
C THR A 23 14.19 1.86 10.07
N SER A 24 13.86 1.49 8.82
CA SER A 24 12.60 1.81 8.17
C SER A 24 11.72 0.56 7.95
N GLY A 25 12.27 -0.64 8.20
CA GLY A 25 11.64 -1.92 7.91
C GLY A 25 11.75 -2.32 6.44
N GLU A 26 11.27 -3.52 6.11
CA GLU A 26 11.27 -4.01 4.73
C GLU A 26 10.38 -3.14 3.83
N CYS A 27 10.89 -2.77 2.65
CA CYS A 27 10.12 -2.05 1.64
C CYS A 27 10.00 -2.90 0.38
N GLY A 28 8.81 -3.46 0.17
CA GLY A 28 8.48 -4.22 -1.01
C GLY A 28 8.28 -3.35 -2.25
N ALA A 29 8.32 -4.01 -3.41
CA ALA A 29 7.91 -3.40 -4.68
C ALA A 29 6.39 -3.19 -4.70
N LEU A 30 5.95 -2.05 -5.21
CA LEU A 30 4.54 -1.70 -5.36
C LEU A 30 4.20 -1.44 -6.84
N PRO A 31 3.57 -2.41 -7.53
CA PRO A 31 2.99 -2.17 -8.83
C PRO A 31 1.88 -1.13 -8.72
N ILE A 32 1.93 -0.12 -9.58
CA ILE A 32 0.91 0.91 -9.65
C ILE A 32 0.43 1.12 -11.10
N ARG A 33 -0.77 1.67 -11.23
CA ARG A 33 -1.32 2.16 -12.49
C ARG A 33 -1.55 3.65 -12.35
N ASP A 34 -0.81 4.44 -13.10
CA ASP A 34 -1.03 5.88 -13.23
C ASP A 34 -2.33 6.13 -14.02
N GLY A 35 -3.06 7.17 -13.66
CA GLY A 35 -4.30 7.54 -14.33
C GLY A 35 -4.80 8.91 -13.91
N LEU A 36 -6.07 9.17 -14.23
CA LEU A 36 -6.80 10.35 -13.78
C LEU A 36 -8.01 9.92 -12.95
N ASN A 37 -8.26 10.64 -11.86
CA ASN A 37 -9.54 10.62 -11.15
C ASN A 37 -10.22 11.98 -11.38
N GLY A 38 -11.13 12.03 -12.35
CA GLY A 38 -11.57 13.30 -12.93
C GLY A 38 -10.42 13.97 -13.69
N ASP A 39 -10.08 15.20 -13.33
CA ASP A 39 -8.98 15.96 -13.95
C ASP A 39 -7.66 15.89 -13.14
N VAL A 40 -7.64 15.10 -12.06
CA VAL A 40 -6.48 15.02 -11.14
C VAL A 40 -5.72 13.72 -11.36
N TYR A 41 -4.38 13.82 -11.48
CA TYR A 41 -3.50 12.64 -11.54
C TYR A 41 -3.61 11.77 -10.30
N CYS A 42 -3.71 10.46 -10.50
CA CYS A 42 -3.76 9.47 -9.44
C CYS A 42 -2.88 8.25 -9.75
N MET A 43 -2.55 7.51 -8.69
CA MET A 43 -1.87 6.22 -8.78
C MET A 43 -2.74 5.19 -8.06
N THR A 44 -3.04 4.09 -8.74
CA THR A 44 -3.83 2.99 -8.17
C THR A 44 -2.93 1.80 -7.87
N SER A 45 -3.07 1.21 -6.69
CA SER A 45 -2.47 -0.07 -6.31
C SER A 45 -3.51 -0.93 -5.57
N ALA A 46 -3.25 -2.22 -5.45
CA ALA A 46 -4.15 -3.14 -4.76
C ALA A 46 -3.42 -3.94 -3.67
N TRP A 47 -4.20 -4.35 -2.68
CA TRP A 47 -3.77 -5.26 -1.63
C TRP A 47 -4.75 -6.42 -1.54
N GLU A 48 -4.21 -7.62 -1.40
CA GLU A 48 -4.97 -8.83 -1.11
C GLU A 48 -4.92 -9.09 0.41
N PRO A 49 -6.07 -9.11 1.09
CA PRO A 49 -6.11 -9.48 2.49
C PRO A 49 -5.81 -10.98 2.64
N THR A 50 -5.03 -11.32 3.66
CA THR A 50 -4.86 -12.72 4.09
C THR A 50 -6.13 -13.21 4.78
N PRO A 51 -6.31 -14.54 4.97
CA PRO A 51 -7.44 -15.05 5.76
C PRO A 51 -7.54 -14.44 7.17
N GLU A 52 -6.41 -14.14 7.80
CA GLU A 52 -6.33 -13.47 9.09
C GLU A 52 -6.80 -12.01 9.02
N ASP A 53 -6.33 -11.26 8.01
CA ASP A 53 -6.81 -9.89 7.75
C ASP A 53 -8.34 -9.88 7.56
N ILE A 54 -8.88 -10.84 6.79
CA ILE A 54 -10.33 -10.97 6.54
C ILE A 54 -11.08 -11.22 7.86
N ALA A 55 -10.61 -12.15 8.68
CA ALA A 55 -11.22 -12.44 9.97
C ALA A 55 -11.24 -11.22 10.89
N ALA A 56 -10.13 -10.48 10.94
CA ALA A 56 -10.04 -9.24 11.71
C ALA A 56 -11.02 -8.16 11.18
N ILE A 57 -11.10 -7.97 9.85
CA ILE A 57 -12.05 -7.04 9.23
C ILE A 57 -13.50 -7.41 9.57
N VAL A 58 -13.86 -8.70 9.48
CA VAL A 58 -15.19 -9.19 9.89
C VAL A 58 -15.45 -8.92 11.38
N GLY A 59 -14.42 -9.00 12.21
CA GLY A 59 -14.45 -8.62 13.62
C GLY A 59 -14.52 -7.11 13.89
N GLY A 60 -14.52 -6.25 12.86
CA GLY A 60 -14.64 -4.80 12.98
C GLY A 60 -13.31 -4.02 12.95
N ALA A 61 -12.18 -4.72 12.70
CA ALA A 61 -10.88 -4.10 12.50
C ALA A 61 -10.89 -3.07 11.37
N LYS A 62 -10.00 -2.08 11.46
CA LYS A 62 -9.87 -1.03 10.42
C LYS A 62 -8.71 -1.35 9.48
N ILE A 63 -8.87 -0.90 8.24
CA ILE A 63 -7.79 -0.90 7.26
C ILE A 63 -7.12 0.47 7.32
N TYR A 64 -5.84 0.50 7.65
CA TYR A 64 -5.04 1.72 7.73
C TYR A 64 -4.17 1.86 6.49
N LEU A 65 -4.26 3.00 5.80
CA LEU A 65 -3.31 3.44 4.78
C LEU A 65 -2.36 4.45 5.41
N ARG A 66 -1.06 4.15 5.39
CA ARG A 66 0.01 5.03 5.86
C ARG A 66 0.85 5.51 4.68
N VAL A 67 0.97 6.82 4.53
CA VAL A 67 1.67 7.50 3.43
C VAL A 67 2.92 8.19 4.00
N LEU A 68 4.12 7.83 3.53
CA LEU A 68 5.40 8.19 4.16
C LEU A 68 6.20 9.22 3.35
N GLY A 69 6.14 10.51 3.70
CA GLY A 69 6.96 11.56 3.07
C GLY A 69 6.20 12.86 2.85
N THR A 70 6.83 13.83 2.18
CA THR A 70 6.25 15.17 1.91
C THR A 70 5.91 15.43 0.43
N VAL A 71 6.21 14.49 -0.47
CA VAL A 71 5.91 14.50 -1.93
C VAL A 71 5.56 13.08 -2.37
N HIS A 72 4.66 12.91 -3.37
CA HIS A 72 3.93 11.67 -3.69
C HIS A 72 4.61 10.36 -3.19
N PRO A 73 4.27 9.89 -1.97
CA PRO A 73 5.23 9.09 -1.20
C PRO A 73 4.96 7.58 -1.21
N PRO A 74 5.89 6.76 -0.67
CA PRO A 74 5.66 5.37 -0.32
C PRO A 74 4.39 5.17 0.51
N VAL A 75 3.69 4.05 0.29
CA VAL A 75 2.43 3.72 0.97
C VAL A 75 2.45 2.32 1.59
N SER A 76 1.78 2.15 2.73
CA SER A 76 1.55 0.87 3.40
C SER A 76 0.08 0.71 3.75
N VAL A 77 -0.50 -0.47 3.50
CA VAL A 77 -1.87 -0.78 3.89
C VAL A 77 -1.91 -2.05 4.73
N PHE A 78 -2.50 -1.96 5.91
CA PHE A 78 -2.57 -3.07 6.87
C PHE A 78 -3.92 -3.10 7.60
N VAL A 79 -4.22 -4.25 8.21
CA VAL A 79 -5.38 -4.43 9.11
C VAL A 79 -4.87 -4.41 10.55
N GLU A 80 -5.55 -3.67 11.41
CA GLU A 80 -5.25 -3.62 12.85
C GLU A 80 -6.56 -3.78 13.64
N GLY A 81 -6.56 -4.72 14.59
CA GLY A 81 -7.68 -5.00 15.48
C GLY A 81 -7.93 -3.87 16.48
N LEU A 82 -9.14 -3.84 17.03
CA LEU A 82 -9.43 -3.03 18.21
C LEU A 82 -9.14 -3.90 19.44
N ASP A 83 -8.24 -3.45 20.32
CA ASP A 83 -8.03 -4.04 21.65
C ASP A 83 -9.28 -3.88 22.54
#